data_AF-A0A522SPN1-F1
#
_entry.id   AF-A0A522SPN1-F1
#
_cell.length_a   1.000
_cell.length_b   1.000
_cell.length_c   1.000
_cell.angle_alpha   90.00
_cell.angle_beta   90.00
_cell.angle_gamma   90.00
#
_symmetry.space_group_name_H-M   'P 1'
#
loop_
_entity.id
_entity.type
_entity.pdbx_description
1 polymer ?
#
loop_
_entity_poly.entity_id
_entity_poly.type
_entity_poly.pdbx_seq_one_letter_code
_entity_poly.pdbx_strand_id
1 'polypeptide(L)'
;MKPKKTTSGNGKDMPPKLQHVKIYFDQKGQPDEAAEAFFKHYKSVHWKTKTGCPIKDWKATAANWIWQHRPEKPLSIEIKLKLQFQNSF
;
A
#
# COMPACT_ATOMS: atom_id res chain seq x y z
N MET A 1 -14.78 -24.55 13.02
CA MET A 1 -15.18 -23.18 13.42
C MET A 1 -15.02 -22.25 12.22
N LYS A 2 -16.07 -21.55 11.79
CA LYS A 2 -16.03 -20.58 10.67
C LYS A 2 -15.96 -19.16 11.25
N PRO A 3 -15.06 -18.26 10.82
CA PRO A 3 -14.93 -16.94 11.44
C PRO A 3 -16.14 -16.06 11.13
N LYS A 4 -16.60 -15.34 12.15
CA LYS A 4 -17.77 -14.45 12.14
C LYS A 4 -17.56 -13.32 11.13
N LYS A 5 -18.43 -13.23 10.12
CA LYS A 5 -18.51 -12.10 9.19
C LYS A 5 -19.19 -10.93 9.90
N THR A 6 -18.43 -10.11 10.61
CA THR A 6 -18.91 -8.79 11.06
C THR A 6 -18.93 -7.88 9.84
N THR A 7 -20.11 -7.73 9.24
CA THR A 7 -20.33 -6.90 8.05
C THR A 7 -20.75 -5.52 8.55
N SER A 8 -19.80 -4.70 8.97
CA SER A 8 -20.04 -3.30 9.30
C SER A 8 -19.66 -2.51 8.05
N GLY A 9 -20.64 -2.10 7.25
CA GLY A 9 -20.49 -1.47 5.91
C GLY A 9 -19.65 -0.19 5.81
N ASN A 10 -18.81 0.11 6.80
CA ASN A 10 -17.99 1.32 6.91
C ASN A 10 -16.63 1.18 6.20
N GLY A 11 -16.34 0.02 5.56
CA GLY A 11 -15.12 -0.20 4.79
C GLY A 11 -13.83 -0.21 5.62
N LYS A 12 -13.94 -0.38 6.94
CA LYS A 12 -12.83 -0.50 7.91
C LYS A 12 -12.58 -1.95 8.36
N ASP A 13 -13.30 -2.91 7.77
CA ASP A 13 -13.15 -4.31 8.13
C ASP A 13 -11.72 -4.80 7.80
N MET A 14 -11.10 -5.42 8.80
CA MET A 14 -9.76 -5.99 8.71
C MET A 14 -9.82 -7.52 8.87
N PRO A 15 -9.15 -8.29 8.01
CA PRO A 15 -8.49 -7.86 6.78
C PRO A 15 -9.51 -7.42 5.71
N PRO A 16 -9.17 -6.44 4.85
CA PRO A 16 -10.07 -6.03 3.78
C PRO A 16 -10.27 -7.17 2.77
N LYS A 17 -11.38 -7.13 2.04
CA LYS A 17 -11.57 -7.98 0.86
C LYS A 17 -10.74 -7.43 -0.29
N LEU A 18 -10.15 -8.30 -1.11
CA LEU A 18 -9.39 -7.88 -2.32
C LEU A 18 -10.23 -6.95 -3.21
N GLN A 19 -11.53 -7.22 -3.37
CA GLN A 19 -12.45 -6.38 -4.13
C GLN A 19 -12.52 -4.94 -3.61
N HIS A 20 -12.53 -4.74 -2.28
CA HIS A 20 -12.53 -3.39 -1.70
C HIS A 20 -11.20 -2.67 -1.95
N VAL A 21 -10.08 -3.41 -1.93
CA VAL A 21 -8.76 -2.87 -2.24
C VAL A 21 -8.70 -2.45 -3.71
N LYS A 22 -9.17 -3.28 -4.64
CA LYS A 22 -9.24 -2.95 -6.08
C LYS A 22 -10.04 -1.68 -6.32
N ILE A 23 -11.28 -1.59 -5.79
CA ILE A 23 -12.11 -0.39 -5.90
C ILE A 23 -11.39 0.86 -5.36
N TYR A 24 -10.68 0.74 -4.24
CA TYR A 24 -9.93 1.88 -3.68
C TYR A 24 -8.77 2.31 -4.57
N PHE A 25 -8.04 1.37 -5.17
CA PHE A 25 -6.92 1.68 -6.07
C PHE A 25 -7.42 2.28 -7.38
N ASP A 26 -8.49 1.73 -7.94
CA ASP A 26 -9.18 2.27 -9.13
C ASP A 26 -9.63 3.73 -8.90
N GLN A 27 -10.26 4.02 -7.76
CA GLN A 27 -10.62 5.39 -7.34
C GLN A 27 -9.41 6.34 -7.21
N LYS A 28 -8.19 5.81 -7.04
CA LYS A 28 -6.94 6.58 -6.98
C LYS A 28 -6.22 6.60 -8.33
N GLY A 29 -6.83 6.09 -9.39
CA GLY A 29 -6.23 5.99 -10.72
C GLY A 29 -5.02 5.06 -10.73
N GLN A 30 -5.07 3.98 -9.94
CA GLN A 30 -4.03 2.97 -9.88
C GLN A 30 -4.52 1.66 -10.50
N PRO A 31 -3.65 0.92 -11.20
CA PRO A 31 -4.03 -0.31 -11.87
C PRO A 31 -4.31 -1.46 -10.89
N ASP A 32 -5.08 -2.44 -11.33
CA ASP A 32 -5.48 -3.61 -10.55
C ASP A 32 -4.28 -4.41 -10.04
N GLU A 33 -3.21 -4.49 -10.82
CA GLU A 33 -1.96 -5.17 -10.47
C GLU A 33 -1.30 -4.53 -9.23
N ALA A 34 -1.39 -3.20 -9.09
CA ALA A 34 -0.86 -2.49 -7.92
C ALA A 34 -1.69 -2.81 -6.66
N ALA A 35 -3.01 -2.96 -6.81
CA ALA A 35 -3.90 -3.36 -5.73
C ALA A 35 -3.62 -4.80 -5.28
N GLU A 36 -3.40 -5.71 -6.23
CA GLU A 36 -3.06 -7.11 -5.96
C GLU A 36 -1.69 -7.25 -5.29
N ALA A 37 -0.68 -6.49 -5.74
CA ALA A 37 0.64 -6.46 -5.12
C ALA A 37 0.57 -6.00 -3.66
N PHE A 38 -0.18 -4.92 -3.38
CA PHE A 38 -0.45 -4.45 -2.03
C PHE A 38 -1.12 -5.53 -1.18
N PHE A 39 -2.20 -6.13 -1.69
CA PHE A 39 -2.97 -7.14 -0.95
C PHE A 39 -2.11 -8.37 -0.63
N LYS A 40 -1.34 -8.86 -1.61
CA LYS A 40 -0.45 -10.03 -1.44
C LYS A 40 0.63 -9.75 -0.40
N HIS A 41 1.23 -8.57 -0.42
CA HIS A 41 2.23 -8.15 0.56
C HIS A 41 1.64 -8.15 1.97
N TYR A 42 0.52 -7.47 2.20
CA TYR A 42 -0.07 -7.40 3.54
C TYR A 42 -0.71 -8.70 4.00
N LYS A 43 -1.14 -9.57 3.07
CA LYS A 43 -1.60 -10.93 3.38
C LYS A 43 -0.46 -11.80 3.92
N SER A 44 0.76 -11.73 3.37
CA SER A 44 1.89 -12.55 3.85
C SER A 44 2.38 -12.11 5.24
N VAL A 45 2.33 -10.81 5.53
CA VAL A 45 2.66 -10.26 6.86
C VAL A 45 1.46 -10.27 7.83
N HIS A 46 0.40 -11.01 7.50
CA HIS A 46 -0.79 -11.17 8.35
C HIS A 46 -1.45 -9.85 8.76
N TRP A 47 -1.38 -8.83 7.91
CA TRP A 47 -1.89 -7.48 8.16
C TRP A 47 -1.32 -6.85 9.43
N LYS A 48 -0.05 -7.14 9.73
CA LYS A 48 0.71 -6.53 10.82
C LYS A 48 1.77 -5.57 10.30
N THR A 49 2.10 -4.57 11.11
CA THR A 49 3.23 -3.68 10.89
C THR A 49 4.54 -4.42 11.14
N LYS A 50 5.67 -3.81 10.75
CA LYS A 50 7.02 -4.33 11.05
C LYS A 50 7.28 -4.48 12.54
N THR A 51 6.62 -3.67 13.38
CA THR A 51 6.69 -3.74 14.85
C THR A 51 5.77 -4.82 15.44
N GLY A 52 5.05 -5.59 14.60
CA GLY A 52 4.15 -6.66 15.02
C GLY A 52 2.72 -6.21 15.38
N CYS A 53 2.43 -4.92 15.34
CA CYS A 53 1.10 -4.38 15.66
C CYS A 53 0.11 -4.63 14.51
N PRO A 54 -1.16 -4.96 14.77
CA PRO A 54 -2.17 -5.10 13.73
C PRO A 54 -2.45 -3.75 13.05
N ILE A 55 -2.60 -3.77 11.73
CA ILE A 55 -3.00 -2.60 10.96
C ILE A 55 -4.46 -2.26 11.31
N LYS A 56 -4.70 -1.01 11.72
CA LYS A 56 -6.03 -0.51 12.06
C LYS A 56 -6.76 0.09 10.86
N ASP A 57 -6.02 0.64 9.91
CA ASP A 57 -6.57 1.30 8.72
C ASP A 57 -5.78 0.88 7.47
N TRP A 58 -6.36 -0.05 6.71
CA TRP A 58 -5.77 -0.51 5.45
C TRP A 58 -5.80 0.56 4.37
N LYS A 59 -6.73 1.54 4.40
CA LYS A 59 -6.80 2.61 3.40
C LYS A 59 -5.66 3.61 3.60
N ALA A 60 -5.35 3.97 4.84
CA ALA A 60 -4.17 4.77 5.16
C ALA A 60 -2.88 4.06 4.72
N THR A 61 -2.81 2.75 4.96
CA THR A 61 -1.68 1.92 4.55
C THR A 61 -1.57 1.84 3.01
N ALA A 62 -2.70 1.70 2.31
CA ALA A 62 -2.78 1.70 0.85
C ALA A 62 -2.41 3.08 0.25
N ALA A 63 -2.84 4.18 0.86
CA ALA A 63 -2.43 5.52 0.43
C ALA A 63 -0.92 5.70 0.49
N ASN A 64 -0.29 5.26 1.60
CA ASN A 64 1.16 5.25 1.73
C ASN A 64 1.82 4.32 0.71
N TRP A 65 1.26 3.14 0.47
CA TRP A 65 1.76 2.23 -0.57
C TRP A 65 1.79 2.88 -1.95
N ILE A 66 0.68 3.51 -2.35
CA ILE A 66 0.57 4.23 -3.62
C ILE A 66 1.63 5.32 -3.68
N TRP A 67 1.75 6.16 -2.64
CA TRP A 67 2.78 7.20 -2.57
C TRP A 67 4.20 6.64 -2.69
N GLN A 68 4.48 5.49 -2.06
CA GLN A 68 5.79 4.85 -2.12
C GLN A 68 6.12 4.24 -3.49
N HIS A 69 5.12 3.90 -4.30
CA HIS A 69 5.31 3.27 -5.61
C HIS A 69 5.06 4.24 -6.78
N ARG A 70 4.89 5.55 -6.51
CA ARG A 70 4.79 6.53 -7.59
C ARG A 70 6.12 6.64 -8.34
N PRO A 71 6.09 6.65 -9.69
CA PRO A 71 7.29 6.87 -10.50
C PRO A 71 7.88 8.27 -10.27
N GLU A 72 7.04 9.27 -10.05
CA GLU A 72 7.39 10.68 -9.81
C GLU A 72 7.87 10.95 -8.38
N LYS A 73 8.60 10.02 -7.75
CA LYS A 73 9.29 10.37 -6.49
C LYS A 73 10.39 11.35 -6.86
N PRO A 74 10.36 12.61 -6.39
CA PRO A 74 11.54 13.45 -6.53
C PRO A 74 12.67 12.67 -5.87
N LEU A 75 13.68 12.33 -6.67
CA LEU A 75 14.92 11.74 -6.17
C LEU A 75 15.30 12.50 -4.92
N SER A 76 15.59 11.80 -3.82
CA SER A 76 16.09 12.45 -2.62
C SER A 76 17.26 13.34 -3.02
N ILE A 77 17.40 14.50 -2.38
CA ILE A 77 18.45 15.47 -2.71
C ILE A 77 19.82 14.77 -2.77
N GLU A 78 20.05 13.78 -1.90
CA GLU A 78 21.23 12.92 -1.88
C GLU A 78 21.45 12.13 -3.18
N ILE A 79 20.41 11.54 -3.78
CA ILE A 79 20.54 10.81 -5.05
C ILE A 79 20.71 11.79 -6.21
N LYS A 80 20.02 12.94 -6.19
CA LYS A 80 20.23 14.00 -7.21
C LYS A 80 21.68 14.49 -7.20
N LEU A 81 22.25 14.76 -6.03
CA LEU A 81 23.65 15.16 -5.87
C LEU A 81 24.60 14.08 -6.40
N LYS A 82 24.41 12.81 -6.02
CA LYS A 82 25.25 11.71 -6.51
C LYS A 82 25.21 11.54 -8.03
N LEU A 83 24.06 11.73 -8.66
CA LEU A 83 23.92 11.67 -10.12
C LEU A 83 24.53 12.89 -10.83
N GLN A 84 24.53 14.06 -10.18
CA GLN A 84 25.20 15.27 -10.71
C GLN A 84 26.71 15.09 -10.73
N PHE A 85 27.31 14.53 -9.66
CA PHE A 85 28.76 14.32 -9.56
C PHE A 85 29.29 13.11 -10.38
N GLN A 86 28.43 12.16 -10.77
CA GLN A 86 28.83 11.04 -11.63
C GLN A 86 28.89 11.41 -13.12
N ASN A 87 28.26 12.52 -13.53
CA ASN A 87 28.22 12.98 -14.92
C ASN A 87 29.11 14.20 -15.17
N SER A 88 29.93 14.61 -14.19
CA SER A 88 30.96 15.62 -14.37
C SER A 88 32.31 14.93 -14.52
N PHE A 89 32.76 14.78 -15.77
CA PHE A 89 34.17 14.58 -16.13
C PHE A 89 34.83 15.95 -16.31
#